data_AF-A0A4R8JZ19-F1
#
_entry.id   AF-A0A4R8JZ19-F1
#
_cell.length_a   1.000
_cell.length_b   1.000
_cell.length_c   1.000
_cell.angle_alpha   90.00
_cell.angle_beta   90.00
_cell.angle_gamma   90.00
#
_symmetry.space_group_name_H-M   'P 1'
#
loop_
_entity.id
_entity.type
_entity.pdbx_description
1 polymer ?
#
loop_
_entity_poly.entity_id
_entity_poly.type
_entity_poly.pdbx_seq_one_letter_code
_entity_poly.pdbx_strand_id
1 'polypeptide(L)' 'MSFQLIVRGVSLSDVEHSLGLLNGRAEVFPIDPVHVGIAIPTRLFDTFGEYKIREALKHMMVYDLYSGDWSGQ' A
#
# COMPACT_ATOMS: atom_id res chain seq x y z
N MET A 1 1.78 -10.29 12.45
CA MET A 1 1.13 -8.98 12.20
C MET A 1 1.25 -8.68 10.71
N SER A 2 0.58 -7.66 10.19
CA SER A 2 0.71 -7.21 8.80
C SER A 2 0.78 -5.69 8.79
N PHE A 3 1.49 -5.14 7.81
CA PHE A 3 1.53 -3.71 7.57
C PHE A 3 0.35 -3.37 6.66
N GLN A 4 -0.56 -2.52 7.14
CA GLN A 4 -1.83 -2.23 6.48
C GLN A 4 -1.90 -0.75 6.09
N LEU A 5 -2.26 -0.50 4.85
CA LEU A 5 -2.35 0.84 4.29
C LEU A 5 -3.70 1.03 3.58
N ILE A 6 -4.17 2.26 3.53
CA ILE A 6 -5.27 2.67 2.64
C ILE A 6 -4.72 3.71 1.66
N VAL A 7 -5.03 3.53 0.39
CA VAL A 7 -4.70 4.50 -0.67
C VAL A 7 -5.97 5.17 -1.13
N ARG A 8 -5.92 6.49 -1.35
CA ARG A 8 -7.07 7.29 -1.77
C ARG A 8 -6.91 7.83 -3.19
N GLY A 9 -8.00 7.81 -3.95
CA GLY A 9 -8.11 8.53 -5.22
C GLY A 9 -7.41 7.88 -6.40
N VAL A 10 -7.11 6.58 -6.30
CA VAL A 10 -6.44 5.79 -7.34
C VAL A 10 -7.18 4.47 -7.54
N SER A 11 -7.16 3.96 -8.77
CA SER A 11 -7.82 2.68 -9.06
C SER A 11 -7.03 1.51 -8.46
N LEU A 12 -7.72 0.38 -8.24
CA LEU A 12 -7.10 -0.87 -7.79
C LEU A 12 -5.89 -1.24 -8.68
N SER A 13 -6.08 -1.17 -10.00
CA SER A 13 -5.06 -1.54 -10.98
C SER A 13 -3.84 -0.61 -10.94
N ASP A 14 -4.01 0.68 -10.65
CA ASP A 14 -2.89 1.62 -10.50
C ASP A 14 -2.05 1.30 -9.26
N VAL A 15 -2.71 0.90 -8.17
CA VAL A 15 -2.06 0.46 -6.93
C VAL A 15 -1.29 -0.83 -7.18
N GLU A 16 -1.90 -1.83 -7.81
CA GLU A 16 -1.24 -3.09 -8.17
C GLU A 16 -0.04 -2.87 -9.11
N HIS A 17 -0.17 -1.98 -10.09
CA HIS A 17 0.91 -1.63 -11.00
C HIS A 17 2.07 -0.96 -10.25
N SER A 18 1.77 -0.01 -9.36
CA SER A 18 2.79 0.73 -8.60
C SER A 18 3.53 -0.19 -7.62
N LEU A 19 2.82 -1.15 -7.04
CA LEU A 19 3.39 -2.22 -6.23
C LEU A 19 4.08 -3.31 -7.07
N GLY A 20 4.38 -3.09 -8.36
CA GLY A 20 4.88 -4.08 -9.31
C GLY A 20 6.03 -4.99 -8.83
N LEU A 21 6.86 -4.55 -7.88
CA LEU A 21 7.93 -5.34 -7.24
C LEU A 21 7.44 -6.32 -6.16
N LEU A 22 6.26 -6.08 -5.60
CA LEU A 22 5.56 -6.86 -4.58
C LEU A 22 4.37 -7.62 -5.18
N ASN A 23 4.18 -7.53 -6.49
CA ASN A 23 3.01 -8.05 -7.18
C ASN A 23 2.85 -9.56 -6.92
N GLY A 24 1.65 -9.95 -6.47
CA GLY A 24 1.32 -11.31 -6.04
C GLY A 24 1.79 -11.71 -4.63
N ARG A 25 2.43 -10.81 -3.87
CA ARG A 25 2.86 -11.07 -2.49
C ARG A 25 2.25 -10.14 -1.43
N ALA A 26 1.81 -8.95 -1.86
CA ALA A 26 0.92 -8.09 -1.08
C ALA A 26 -0.53 -8.31 -1.53
N GLU A 27 -1.46 -8.22 -0.59
CA GLU A 27 -2.89 -8.29 -0.88
C GLU A 27 -3.41 -6.88 -1.14
N VAL A 28 -4.01 -6.66 -2.30
CA VAL A 28 -4.60 -5.38 -2.71
C VAL A 28 -6.09 -5.61 -2.95
N PHE A 29 -6.94 -4.80 -2.34
CA PHE A 29 -8.38 -5.01 -2.39
C PHE A 29 -9.15 -3.68 -2.39
N PRO A 30 -10.32 -3.61 -3.05
CA PRO A 30 -11.16 -2.42 -2.99
C PRO A 30 -11.82 -2.31 -1.60
N ILE A 31 -11.87 -1.09 -1.06
CA ILE A 31 -12.64 -0.79 0.16
C ILE A 31 -13.97 -0.14 -0.23
N ASP A 32 -13.89 0.93 -1.03
CA ASP A 32 -15.02 1.68 -1.57
C ASP A 32 -14.62 2.32 -2.92
N PRO A 33 -15.50 3.10 -3.60
CA PRO A 33 -15.18 3.69 -4.90
C PRO A 33 -13.97 4.62 -4.95
N VAL A 34 -13.46 5.09 -3.82
CA VAL A 34 -12.37 6.08 -3.71
C VAL A 34 -11.17 5.52 -2.93
N HIS A 35 -11.33 4.41 -2.21
CA HIS A 35 -10.30 3.84 -1.35
C HIS A 35 -9.92 2.40 -1.72
N VAL A 36 -8.61 2.16 -1.73
CA VAL A 36 -7.99 0.85 -1.94
C VAL A 36 -7.23 0.44 -0.69
N GLY A 37 -7.44 -0.78 -0.22
CA GLY A 37 -6.69 -1.37 0.87
C GLY A 37 -5.47 -2.14 0.39
N ILE A 38 -4.38 -2.06 1.13
CA ILE A 38 -3.18 -2.87 0.94
C ILE A 38 -2.86 -3.57 2.26
N ALA A 39 -2.74 -4.89 2.24
CA ALA A 39 -2.21 -5.67 3.34
C ALA A 39 -0.89 -6.34 2.93
N ILE A 40 0.19 -5.95 3.61
CA ILE A 40 1.54 -6.45 3.37
C ILE A 40 1.92 -7.37 4.52
N PRO A 41 2.14 -8.67 4.28
CA PRO A 41 2.62 -9.59 5.31
C PRO A 41 3.94 -9.08 5.91
N THR A 42 4.12 -9.13 7.24
CA THR A 42 5.35 -8.64 7.89
C THR A 42 6.62 -9.29 7.31
N ARG A 43 6.57 -10.57 6.93
CA ARG A 43 7.71 -11.23 6.26
C ARG A 43 8.14 -10.53 4.98
N LEU A 44 7.18 -10.00 4.22
CA LEU A 44 7.44 -9.27 2.99
C LEU A 44 8.03 -7.89 3.29
N PHE A 45 7.47 -7.22 4.30
CA PHE A 45 7.97 -5.96 4.82
C PHE A 45 9.44 -6.07 5.28
N ASP A 46 9.77 -7.12 6.05
CA ASP A 46 11.13 -7.40 6.52
C ASP A 46 12.10 -7.70 5.37
N THR A 47 11.61 -8.30 4.27
CA THR A 47 12.44 -8.72 3.13
C THR A 47 12.71 -7.58 2.15
N PHE A 48 11.69 -6.78 1.82
CA PHE A 48 11.81 -5.69 0.85
C PHE A 48 12.21 -4.36 1.50
N GLY A 49 11.94 -4.22 2.80
CA GLY A 49 12.11 -2.99 3.55
C GLY A 49 10.97 -2.01 3.33
N GLU A 50 10.56 -1.35 4.41
CA GLU A 50 9.54 -0.29 4.42
C GLU A 50 9.79 0.78 3.35
N TYR A 51 11.05 1.19 3.21
CA TYR A 51 11.46 2.22 2.25
C TYR A 51 11.02 1.93 0.83
N LYS A 52 11.13 0.68 0.35
CA LYS A 52 10.73 0.33 -1.02
C LYS A 52 9.21 0.35 -1.21
N ILE A 53 8.46 -0.05 -0.18
CA ILE A 53 6.99 0.02 -0.18
C ILE A 53 6.55 1.48 -0.23
N ARG A 54 7.14 2.34 0.62
CA ARG A 54 6.82 3.77 0.64
C ARG A 54 7.24 4.48 -0.66
N GLU A 55 8.39 4.15 -1.23
CA GLU A 55 8.81 4.67 -2.53
C GLU A 55 7.85 4.28 -3.66
N ALA A 56 7.34 3.04 -3.66
CA ALA A 56 6.35 2.59 -4.65
C ALA A 56 5.04 3.37 -4.57
N LEU A 57 4.69 3.87 -3.38
CA LEU A 57 3.45 4.58 -3.12
C LEU A 57 3.64 6.10 -2.99
N LYS A 58 4.84 6.64 -3.22
CA LYS A 58 5.18 8.04 -2.91
C LYS A 58 4.35 9.09 -3.67
N HIS A 59 3.75 8.69 -4.78
CA HIS A 59 2.89 9.55 -5.62
C HIS A 59 1.40 9.40 -5.30
N MET A 60 1.07 8.70 -4.21
CA MET A 60 -0.29 8.43 -3.80
C MET A 60 -0.53 8.98 -2.40
N MET A 61 -1.79 9.33 -2.12
CA MET A 61 -2.24 9.68 -0.79
C MET A 61 -2.49 8.38 0.00
N VAL A 62 -1.66 8.10 1.00
CA VAL A 62 -1.63 6.84 1.75
C VAL A 62 -1.89 7.09 3.24
N TYR A 63 -2.84 6.36 3.82
CA TYR A 63 -3.08 6.28 5.25
C TYR A 63 -2.41 5.04 5.82
N ASP A 64 -1.60 5.23 6.85
CA ASP A 64 -0.98 4.14 7.59
C ASP A 64 -1.86 3.77 8.79
N LEU A 65 -2.38 2.54 8.81
CA LEU A 65 -3.30 2.11 9.89
C LEU A 65 -2.58 1.97 11.23
N TYR A 66 -1.26 1.83 11.23
CA TYR A 66 -0.48 1.73 12.46
C TYR A 66 -0.23 3.10 13.09
N SER A 67 0.21 4.09 12.29
CA SER A 67 0.45 5.44 12.80
C SER A 67 -0.83 6.25 12.96
N GLY A 68 -1.88 5.93 12.18
CA GLY A 68 -3.12 6.70 12.15
C GLY A 68 -3.01 7.99 11.35
N ASP A 69 -2.03 8.09 10.43
CA ASP A 69 -1.74 9.32 9.70
C ASP A 69 -1.79 9.12 8.18
N TRP A 70 -2.19 10.19 7.50
CA TRP A 70 -2.04 10.33 6.06
C TRP A 70 -0.64 10.83 5.71
N SER A 71 -0.07 10.27 4.65
CA SER A 71 1.21 10.65 4.08
C SER A 71 1.13 10.56 2.55
N GLY A 72 1.82 11.45 1.86
CA GLY A 72 1.76 11.53 0.40
C GLY A 72 1.23 12.86 -0.11
N GLN A 73 1.00 12.93 -1.42
CA GLN A 73 0.70 14.16 -2.16
C GLN A 73 -0.78 14.22 -2.58
#